data_AF-A0A924TVL0-F1
#
_entry.id   AF-A0A924TVL0-F1
#
_cell.length_a   1.000
_cell.length_b   1.000
_cell.length_c   1.000
_cell.angle_alpha   90.00
_cell.angle_beta   90.00
_cell.angle_gamma   90.00
#
_symmetry.space_group_name_H-M   'P 1'
#
loop_
_entity.id
_entity.type
_entity.pdbx_description
1 polymer ?
#
loop_
_entity_poly.entity_id
_entity_poly.type
_entity_poly.pdbx_seq_one_letter_code
_entity_poly.pdbx_strand_id
1 'polypeptide(L)'
;MTELAKSFEPAAIEAHWAPLWEQSGIYAPTLDPTKPSFSIQLPPPNVTGTLHMGHAFNQTIMDSLTRYHRMRGFNTLWLPGTDRAGIA
;
A
#
# COMPACT_ATOMS: atom_id res chain seq x y z
N MET A 1 -4.07 22.00 26.22
CA MET A 1 -4.48 21.58 24.87
C MET A 1 -3.26 21.66 23.99
N THR A 2 -2.93 20.60 23.25
CA THR A 2 -1.78 20.60 22.34
C THR A 2 -2.12 21.46 21.13
N GLU A 3 -1.33 22.51 20.89
CA GLU A 3 -1.53 23.43 19.76
C GLU A 3 -1.08 22.75 18.46
N LEU A 4 -1.84 22.93 17.37
CA LEU A 4 -1.49 22.38 16.06
C LEU A 4 -0.25 23.09 15.50
N ALA A 5 0.61 22.35 14.79
CA ALA A 5 1.76 22.92 14.12
C ALA A 5 1.34 23.96 13.06
N LYS A 6 2.12 25.02 12.92
CA LYS A 6 1.86 26.09 11.95
C LYS A 6 2.12 25.66 10.50
N SER A 7 2.98 24.67 10.29
CA SER A 7 3.32 24.10 8.98
C SER A 7 3.12 22.58 8.97
N PHE A 8 2.87 22.03 7.78
CA PHE A 8 2.80 20.60 7.55
C PHE A 8 4.19 20.07 7.19
N GLU A 9 4.72 19.17 8.03
CA GLU A 9 6.03 18.53 7.86
C GLU A 9 5.86 17.03 7.55
N PRO A 10 5.81 16.61 6.27
CA PRO A 10 5.51 15.22 5.90
C PRO A 10 6.55 14.23 6.42
N ALA A 11 7.84 14.58 6.39
CA ALA A 11 8.92 13.67 6.76
C ALA A 11 8.80 13.15 8.20
N ALA A 12 8.43 14.01 9.15
CA ALA A 12 8.24 13.62 10.55
C ALA A 12 7.01 12.71 10.74
N ILE A 13 5.95 12.97 9.98
CA ILE A 13 4.70 12.21 10.02
C ILE A 13 4.90 10.83 9.41
N GLU A 14 5.52 10.75 8.23
CA GLU A 14 5.82 9.50 7.54
C GLU A 14 6.77 8.61 8.35
N ALA A 15 7.81 9.19 8.94
CA ALA A 15 8.75 8.47 9.82
C ALA A 15 8.08 7.88 11.07
N HIS A 16 6.99 8.48 11.54
CA HIS A 16 6.22 7.98 12.67
C HIS A 16 5.23 6.87 12.26
N TRP A 17 4.41 7.10 11.23
CA TRP A 17 3.29 6.22 10.89
C TRP A 17 3.70 4.98 10.10
N ALA A 18 4.67 5.08 9.19
CA ALA A 18 5.04 3.96 8.33
C ALA A 18 5.50 2.73 9.16
N PRO A 19 6.40 2.84 10.15
CA PRO A 19 6.80 1.70 10.97
C PRO A 19 5.66 1.16 11.83
N LEU A 20 4.77 2.04 12.31
CA LEU A 20 3.66 1.65 13.18
C LEU A 20 2.63 0.79 12.41
N TRP A 21 2.28 1.18 11.18
CA TRP A 21 1.38 0.38 10.35
C TRP A 21 1.98 -0.95 9.92
N GLU A 22 3.28 -0.97 9.63
CA GLU A 22 3.99 -2.21 9.31
C GLU A 22 3.96 -3.19 10.50
N GLN A 23 4.22 -2.69 11.72
CA GLN A 23 4.20 -3.49 12.94
C GLN A 23 2.79 -3.90 13.38
N SER A 24 1.76 -3.09 13.07
CA SER A 24 0.39 -3.38 13.50
C SER A 24 -0.28 -4.51 12.71
N GLY A 25 0.35 -5.00 11.64
CA GLY A 25 -0.24 -6.03 10.78
C GLY A 25 -1.47 -5.57 9.99
N ILE A 26 -1.71 -4.26 9.87
CA ILE A 26 -2.93 -3.72 9.23
C ILE A 26 -3.02 -4.06 7.73
N TYR A 27 -1.88 -4.41 7.13
CA TYR A 27 -1.79 -4.82 5.74
C TYR A 27 -2.17 -6.28 5.50
N ALA A 28 -2.23 -7.10 6.55
CA ALA A 28 -2.55 -8.51 6.43
C ALA A 28 -3.94 -8.72 5.78
N PRO A 29 -4.08 -9.70 4.89
CA PRO A 29 -5.37 -10.06 4.34
C PRO A 29 -6.25 -10.69 5.41
N THR A 30 -7.55 -10.42 5.36
CA THR A 30 -8.55 -11.12 6.16
C THR A 30 -9.28 -12.15 5.29
N LEU A 31 -9.69 -13.27 5.88
CA LEU A 31 -10.35 -14.37 5.19
C LEU A 31 -11.72 -14.69 5.78
N ASP A 32 -12.47 -13.65 6.15
CA ASP A 32 -13.80 -13.81 6.74
C ASP A 32 -14.82 -14.18 5.64
N PRO A 33 -15.42 -15.38 5.66
CA PRO A 33 -16.33 -15.83 4.61
C PRO A 33 -17.63 -15.00 4.54
N THR A 34 -17.92 -14.19 5.56
CA THR A 34 -19.10 -13.32 5.60
C THR A 34 -18.90 -11.97 4.90
N LYS A 35 -17.66 -11.61 4.55
CA LYS A 35 -17.31 -10.33 3.95
C LYS A 35 -17.05 -10.44 2.44
N PRO A 36 -17.45 -9.44 1.64
CA PRO A 36 -17.06 -9.39 0.24
C PRO A 36 -15.54 -9.24 0.10
N SER A 37 -14.97 -9.71 -1.01
CA SER A 37 -13.52 -9.67 -1.23
C SER A 37 -13.14 -8.69 -2.33
N PHE A 38 -12.03 -8.00 -2.13
CA PHE A 38 -11.36 -7.16 -3.12
C PHE A 38 -9.89 -7.57 -3.20
N SER A 39 -9.42 -7.93 -4.39
CA SER A 39 -8.04 -8.34 -4.60
C SER A 39 -7.45 -7.63 -5.81
N ILE A 40 -6.21 -7.19 -5.69
CA ILE A 40 -5.45 -6.59 -6.79
C ILE A 40 -4.03 -7.14 -6.79
N GLN A 41 -3.60 -7.63 -7.94
CA GLN A 41 -2.23 -8.08 -8.15
C GLN A 41 -1.42 -6.91 -8.71
N LEU A 42 -0.28 -6.61 -8.07
CA LEU A 42 0.71 -5.71 -8.67
C LEU A 42 1.26 -6.42 -9.91
N PRO A 43 1.06 -5.90 -11.15
CA PRO A 43 1.80 -6.42 -12.29
C PRO A 43 3.28 -6.28 -11.94
N PRO A 44 4.00 -7.39 -11.82
CA PRO A 44 5.31 -7.39 -11.18
C PRO A 44 6.26 -6.49 -11.98
N PRO A 45 6.93 -5.50 -11.36
CA PRO A 45 7.92 -4.71 -12.07
C PRO A 45 9.07 -5.62 -12.50
N ASN A 46 9.59 -5.38 -13.70
CA ASN A 46 10.83 -6.02 -14.16
C ASN A 46 11.96 -5.67 -13.19
N VAL A 47 12.77 -6.66 -12.81
CA VAL A 47 13.96 -6.48 -11.94
C VAL A 47 15.11 -5.83 -12.73
N THR A 48 14.86 -4.70 -13.41
CA THR A 48 15.81 -4.05 -14.33
C THR A 48 16.36 -2.71 -13.81
N GLY A 49 15.93 -2.19 -12.65
CA GLY A 49 16.48 -0.95 -12.11
C GLY A 49 15.71 -0.29 -10.96
N THR A 50 15.89 1.02 -10.82
CA THR A 50 15.26 1.87 -9.79
C THR A 50 13.81 2.23 -10.12
N LEU A 51 12.99 2.44 -9.08
CA LEU A 51 11.62 2.92 -9.23
C LEU A 51 11.57 4.34 -9.82
N HIS A 52 10.84 4.50 -10.93
CA HIS A 52 10.48 5.80 -11.51
C HIS A 52 9.03 6.23 -11.23
N MET A 53 8.67 7.47 -11.57
CA MET A 53 7.33 8.07 -11.34
C MET A 53 6.14 7.23 -11.85
N GLY A 54 6.30 6.49 -12.94
CA GLY A 54 5.27 5.54 -13.40
C GLY A 54 4.92 4.46 -12.37
N HIS A 55 5.89 3.97 -11.58
CA HIS A 55 5.62 3.05 -10.48
C HIS A 55 4.85 3.73 -9.36
N ALA A 56 5.27 4.94 -8.98
CA ALA A 56 4.60 5.72 -7.94
C ALA A 56 3.12 5.95 -8.31
N PHE A 57 2.84 6.33 -9.56
CA PHE A 57 1.48 6.51 -10.05
C PHE A 57 0.65 5.23 -9.94
N ASN A 58 1.13 4.12 -10.51
CA ASN A 58 0.39 2.86 -10.51
C ASN A 58 0.16 2.33 -9.08
N GLN A 59 1.22 2.28 -8.27
CA GLN A 59 1.15 1.79 -6.88
C GLN A 59 0.25 2.64 -6.01
N THR A 60 0.26 3.97 -6.17
CA THR A 60 -0.63 4.87 -5.42
C THR A 60 -2.11 4.58 -5.70
N ILE A 61 -2.47 4.31 -6.95
CA ILE A 61 -3.85 3.95 -7.32
C ILE A 61 -4.24 2.61 -6.67
N MET A 62 -3.38 1.60 -6.78
CA MET A 62 -3.64 0.27 -6.20
C MET A 62 -3.75 0.29 -4.67
N ASP A 63 -2.85 1.02 -4.00
CA ASP A 63 -2.89 1.21 -2.55
C ASP A 63 -4.17 1.95 -2.12
N SER A 64 -4.53 3.01 -2.83
CA SER A 64 -5.76 3.79 -2.55
C SER A 64 -7.02 2.95 -2.66
N LEU A 65 -7.16 2.13 -3.71
CA LEU A 65 -8.28 1.22 -3.88
C LEU A 65 -8.31 0.16 -2.76
N THR A 66 -7.17 -0.41 -2.42
CA THR A 66 -7.05 -1.40 -1.35
C THR A 66 -7.47 -0.83 0.01
N ARG A 67 -7.02 0.39 0.34
CA ARG A 67 -7.41 1.09 1.57
C ARG A 67 -8.89 1.42 1.58
N TYR A 68 -9.42 1.94 0.48
CA TYR A 68 -10.84 2.24 0.35
C TYR A 68 -11.71 0.99 0.58
N HIS A 69 -11.39 -0.14 -0.05
CA HIS A 69 -12.15 -1.38 0.14
C HIS A 69 -11.99 -1.96 1.56
N ARG A 70 -10.80 -1.84 2.17
CA ARG A 70 -10.58 -2.25 3.56
C ARG A 70 -11.45 -1.44 4.52
N MET A 71 -11.51 -0.12 4.34
CA MET A 71 -12.38 0.77 5.12
C MET A 71 -13.87 0.51 4.89
N ARG A 72 -14.24 0.01 3.70
CA ARG A 72 -15.59 -0.44 3.35
C ARG A 72 -15.98 -1.81 3.94
N GLY A 73 -15.08 -2.48 4.66
CA GLY A 73 -15.33 -3.76 5.31
C GLY A 73 -15.10 -4.99 4.42
N PHE A 74 -14.38 -4.86 3.31
CA PHE A 74 -14.02 -5.98 2.45
C PHE A 74 -12.85 -6.76 3.04
N ASN A 75 -12.77 -8.05 2.75
CA ASN A 75 -11.50 -8.76 2.75
C ASN A 75 -10.62 -8.19 1.65
N THR A 76 -9.45 -7.66 1.99
CA THR A 76 -8.56 -7.05 1.00
C THR A 76 -7.25 -7.80 0.88
N LEU A 77 -6.83 -8.02 -0.37
CA LEU A 77 -5.51 -8.55 -0.71
C LEU A 77 -4.89 -7.68 -1.80
N TRP A 78 -3.85 -6.94 -1.45
CA TRP A 78 -2.94 -6.38 -2.42
C TRP A 78 -1.70 -7.27 -2.47
N LEU A 79 -1.55 -8.04 -3.54
CA LEU A 79 -0.48 -9.03 -3.67
C LEU A 79 0.70 -8.40 -4.43
N PRO A 80 1.80 -8.05 -3.74
CA PRO A 80 3.02 -7.62 -4.42
C PRO A 80 3.76 -8.82 -5.02
N GLY A 81 4.63 -8.54 -6.00
CA GLY A 81 5.53 -9.51 -6.60
C GLY A 81 6.57 -8.79 -7.47
N THR A 82 7.64 -9.48 -7.83
CA THR A 82 8.68 -9.00 -8.74
C THR A 82 8.90 -10.04 -9.83
N ASP A 83 9.07 -9.63 -11.09
CA ASP A 83 9.27 -10.53 -12.21
C ASP A 83 10.72 -10.46 -12.63
N ARG A 84 11.35 -11.63 -12.69
CA ARG A 84 12.74 -11.77 -13.09
C ARG A 84 12.96 -11.35 -14.55
N ALA A 85 11.89 -11.19 -15.35
CA ALA A 85 11.92 -10.61 -16.69
C ALA A 85 13.07 -11.19 -17.54
N GLY A 86 12.97 -12.48 -17.89
CA GLY A 86 13.97 -13.11 -18.75
C GLY A 86 14.15 -12.36 -20.07
N ILE A 87 15.41 -12.15 -20.47
CA ILE A 87 15.87 -11.42 -21.69
C ILE A 87 15.24 -10.03 -21.85
N ALA A 88 15.15 -9.25 -20.76
CA ALA A 88 14.95 -7.80 -20.82
C ALA A 88 16.26 -7.06 -20.49
#